data_AF-A0A7S4MSP2-F1
#
_entry.id   AF-A0A7S4MSP2-F1
#
_cell.length_a   1.000
_cell.length_b   1.000
_cell.length_c   1.000
_cell.angle_alpha   90.00
_cell.angle_beta   90.00
_cell.angle_gamma   90.00
#
_symmetry.space_group_name_H-M   'P 1'
#
loop_
_entity.id
_entity.type
_entity.pdbx_description
1 polymer ?
#
loop_
_entity_poly.entity_id
_entity_poly.type
_entity_poly.pdbx_seq_one_letter_code
_entity_poly.pdbx_strand_id
1 'polypeptide(L)'
;PSANCVCYLLPCFRKRSVVGFCATTNDAFTKYYSTVKFQGVGQEIVDELSACFESALENWKSINGAHPEKIMVFRDGVGEGQFLEVLQYEVPQILDVVRR
;
A
#
# COMPACT_ATOMS: atom_id res chain seq x y z
N PRO A 1 13.86 18.79 3.32
CA PRO A 1 13.76 17.60 2.43
C PRO A 1 12.35 17.03 2.55
N SER A 2 11.56 17.12 1.48
CA SER A 2 10.19 16.58 1.49
C SER A 2 10.26 15.06 1.56
N ALA A 3 9.80 14.49 2.66
CA ALA A 3 9.80 13.06 2.88
C ALA A 3 8.79 12.39 1.92
N ASN A 4 9.29 11.52 1.04
CA ASN A 4 8.48 10.86 0.00
C ASN A 4 8.42 9.36 0.24
N CYS A 5 7.21 8.81 0.40
CA CYS A 5 6.99 7.37 0.46
C CYS A 5 6.37 6.87 -0.84
N VAL A 6 6.99 5.86 -1.47
CA VAL A 6 6.46 5.18 -2.65
C VAL A 6 5.95 3.81 -2.25
N CYS A 7 4.66 3.54 -2.48
CA CYS A 7 4.02 2.28 -2.17
C CYS A 7 3.71 1.49 -3.45
N TYR A 8 4.09 0.22 -3.51
CA TYR A 8 3.75 -0.70 -4.61
C TYR A 8 2.78 -1.76 -4.14
N LEU A 9 1.76 -2.03 -4.96
CA LEU A 9 0.73 -3.04 -4.72
C LEU A 9 0.68 -4.03 -5.86
N LEU A 10 1.05 -5.28 -5.56
CA LEU A 10 1.13 -6.40 -6.51
C LEU A 10 0.08 -7.48 -6.18
N PRO A 11 -0.97 -7.63 -7.01
CA PRO A 11 -1.94 -8.70 -6.86
C PRO A 11 -1.50 -9.92 -7.68
N CYS A 12 -1.25 -11.06 -7.03
CA CYS A 12 -0.98 -12.32 -7.72
C CYS A 12 -2.23 -13.19 -7.76
N PHE A 13 -2.75 -13.45 -8.96
CA PHE A 13 -3.93 -14.27 -9.20
C PHE A 13 -3.56 -15.71 -9.57
N ARG A 14 -3.25 -16.58 -8.59
CA ARG A 14 -3.21 -18.04 -8.81
C ARG A 14 -3.84 -18.80 -7.64
N LYS A 15 -5.07 -19.29 -7.82
CA LYS A 15 -5.90 -20.09 -6.89
C LYS A 15 -6.20 -19.47 -5.50
N ARG A 16 -5.35 -18.62 -4.96
CA ARG A 16 -5.54 -17.68 -3.84
C ARG A 16 -4.93 -16.34 -4.27
N SER A 17 -5.61 -15.24 -3.98
CA SER A 17 -5.09 -13.91 -4.28
C SER A 17 -4.03 -13.55 -3.23
N VAL A 18 -2.87 -13.08 -3.67
CA VAL A 18 -1.78 -12.63 -2.78
C VAL A 18 -1.51 -11.17 -3.06
N VAL A 19 -1.42 -10.37 -2.00
CA VAL A 19 -1.12 -8.94 -2.08
C VAL A 19 0.27 -8.72 -1.54
N GLY A 20 1.18 -8.30 -2.41
CA GLY A 20 2.47 -7.76 -2.03
C GLY A 20 2.35 -6.25 -1.84
N PHE A 21 2.77 -5.75 -0.68
CA PHE A 21 2.90 -4.34 -0.39
C PHE A 21 4.37 -4.00 -0.12
N CYS A 22 4.87 -2.94 -0.74
CA CYS A 22 6.24 -2.48 -0.55
C CYS A 22 6.25 -0.95 -0.44
N ALA A 23 6.87 -0.41 0.60
CA ALA A 23 6.97 1.02 0.85
C ALA A 23 8.44 1.43 1.05
N THR A 24 8.86 2.55 0.47
CA THR A 24 10.20 3.10 0.74
C THR A 24 10.29 3.57 2.19
N THR A 25 11.48 3.53 2.78
CA THR A 25 11.72 3.98 4.17
C THR A 25 12.70 5.14 4.27
N ASN A 26 13.24 5.60 3.14
CA ASN A 26 14.14 6.74 3.05
C ASN A 26 13.95 7.52 1.74
N ASP A 27 14.33 8.80 1.75
CA ASP A 27 14.19 9.71 0.60
C ASP A 27 15.05 9.33 -0.61
N ALA A 28 16.10 8.52 -0.40
CA ALA A 28 16.94 8.04 -1.48
C ALA A 28 16.33 6.84 -2.24
N PHE A 29 15.17 6.34 -1.82
CA PHE A 29 14.50 5.17 -2.40
C PHE A 29 15.40 3.94 -2.48
N THR A 30 16.29 3.76 -1.50
CA THR A 30 17.25 2.63 -1.44
C THR A 30 16.87 1.59 -0.40
N LYS A 31 15.98 1.93 0.53
CA LYS A 31 15.48 1.03 1.57
C LYS A 31 13.97 0.90 1.46
N TYR A 32 13.50 -0.33 1.67
CA TYR A 32 12.10 -0.69 1.51
C TYR A 32 11.63 -1.56 2.67
N TYR A 33 10.43 -1.27 3.15
CA TYR A 33 9.62 -2.12 4.00
C TYR A 33 8.68 -2.92 3.09
N SER A 34 8.57 -4.23 3.31
CA SER A 34 7.64 -5.06 2.55
C SER A 34 6.81 -5.95 3.46
N THR A 35 5.56 -6.16 3.05
CA THR A 35 4.63 -7.08 3.72
C THR A 35 3.82 -7.82 2.67
N VAL A 36 3.40 -9.04 3.02
CA VAL A 36 2.64 -9.91 2.13
C VAL A 36 1.39 -10.37 2.86
N LYS A 37 0.24 -10.20 2.22
CA LYS A 37 -1.06 -10.65 2.73
C LYS A 37 -1.68 -11.67 1.78
N PHE A 38 -2.27 -12.70 2.37
CA PHE A 38 -2.99 -13.73 1.64
C PHE A 38 -4.48 -13.41 1.72
N GLN A 39 -5.13 -13.24 0.57
CA GLN A 39 -6.56 -13.03 0.49
C GLN A 39 -7.30 -14.38 0.32
N GLY A 40 -8.57 -14.39 0.75
CA GLY A 40 -9.49 -15.49 0.51
C GLY A 40 -9.78 -15.70 -0.98
N VAL A 41 -10.29 -16.87 -1.33
CA VAL A 41 -10.68 -17.18 -2.73
C VAL A 41 -11.82 -16.25 -3.14
N GLY A 42 -11.64 -15.48 -4.22
CA GLY A 42 -12.65 -14.55 -4.75
C GLY A 42 -12.70 -13.17 -4.08
N GLN A 43 -11.81 -12.89 -3.12
CA GLN A 43 -11.68 -11.58 -2.49
C GLN A 43 -10.60 -10.79 -3.24
N GLU A 44 -10.99 -10.02 -4.24
CA GLU A 44 -10.05 -9.18 -5.01
C GLU A 44 -9.72 -7.87 -4.27
N ILE A 45 -10.66 -7.40 -3.44
CA ILE A 45 -10.49 -6.20 -2.61
C ILE A 45 -9.62 -6.52 -1.40
N VAL A 46 -8.60 -5.68 -1.20
CA VAL A 46 -7.64 -5.80 -0.09
C VAL A 46 -8.23 -5.14 1.17
N ASP A 47 -9.02 -5.85 1.96
CA ASP A 47 -9.51 -5.33 3.25
C ASP A 47 -8.37 -5.03 4.25
N GLU A 48 -7.22 -5.70 4.07
CA GLU A 48 -6.01 -5.49 4.88
C GLU A 48 -5.06 -4.41 4.33
N LEU A 49 -5.48 -3.65 3.31
CA LEU A 49 -4.62 -2.62 2.70
C LEU A 49 -4.28 -1.53 3.70
N SER A 50 -5.30 -1.09 4.44
CA SER A 50 -5.20 -0.14 5.54
C SER A 50 -4.14 -0.57 6.56
N ALA A 51 -4.19 -1.83 7.04
CA ALA A 51 -3.23 -2.38 7.98
C ALA A 51 -1.79 -2.44 7.42
N CYS A 52 -1.62 -2.77 6.14
CA CYS A 52 -0.30 -2.74 5.49
C CYS A 52 0.26 -1.32 5.42
N PHE A 53 -0.60 -0.35 5.10
CA PHE A 53 -0.26 1.07 5.01
C PHE A 53 0.09 1.65 6.37
N GLU A 54 -0.70 1.35 7.41
CA GLU A 54 -0.43 1.74 8.80
C GLU A 54 0.94 1.21 9.26
N SER A 55 1.19 -0.08 9.05
CA SER A 55 2.48 -0.71 9.43
C SER A 55 3.68 -0.05 8.74
N ALA A 56 3.51 0.36 7.48
CA ALA A 56 4.56 1.02 6.72
C ALA A 56 4.80 2.47 7.19
N LEU A 57 3.74 3.21 7.51
CA LEU A 57 3.84 4.56 8.07
C LEU A 57 4.46 4.55 9.47
N GLU A 58 4.11 3.57 10.31
CA GLU A 58 4.74 3.36 11.60
C GLU A 58 6.22 3.01 11.46
N ASN A 59 6.57 2.15 10.50
CA ASN A 59 7.97 1.83 10.20
C ASN A 59 8.75 3.07 9.75
N TRP A 60 8.17 3.87 8.84
CA TRP A 60 8.77 5.13 8.40
C TRP A 60 8.98 6.08 9.58
N LYS A 61 7.96 6.27 10.43
CA LYS A 61 8.04 7.14 11.61
C LYS A 61 9.08 6.65 12.62
N SER A 62 9.18 5.34 12.82
CA SER A 62 10.19 4.74 13.72
C SER A 62 11.62 5.03 13.26
N ILE A 63 11.86 5.05 11.94
CA ILE A 63 13.18 5.30 11.35
C ILE A 63 13.49 6.79 11.25
N ASN A 64 12.51 7.61 10.82
CA ASN A 64 12.71 9.02 10.46
C ASN A 64 12.19 10.01 11.51
N GLY A 65 11.51 9.55 12.55
CA GLY A 65 10.93 10.36 13.64
C GLY A 65 9.65 11.11 13.28
N ALA A 66 9.25 11.13 12.01
CA ALA A 66 8.06 11.83 11.52
C ALA A 66 7.41 11.05 10.36
N HIS A 67 6.15 11.34 10.06
CA HIS A 67 5.46 10.78 8.88
C HIS A 67 5.91 11.47 7.58
N PRO A 68 5.80 10.81 6.42
CA PRO A 68 6.11 11.43 5.14
C PRO A 68 5.15 12.57 4.81
N GLU A 69 5.65 13.64 4.17
CA GLU A 69 4.83 14.76 3.71
C GLU A 69 4.04 14.41 2.44
N LYS A 70 4.61 13.52 1.62
CA LYS A 70 4.03 13.10 0.35
C LYS A 70 4.08 11.59 0.22
N ILE A 71 2.97 11.03 -0.23
CA ILE A 71 2.84 9.60 -0.45
C ILE A 71 2.39 9.38 -1.89
N MET A 72 3.12 8.54 -2.62
CA MET A 72 2.82 8.15 -3.99
C MET A 72 2.52 6.65 -4.00
N VAL A 73 1.35 6.27 -4.53
CA VAL A 73 0.92 4.88 -4.56
C VAL A 73 0.87 4.41 -6.01
N PHE A 74 1.60 3.34 -6.30
CA PHE A 74 1.59 2.63 -7.57
C PHE A 74 0.82 1.32 -7.41
N ARG A 75 -0.33 1.24 -8.08
CA ARG A 75 -1.18 0.05 -8.11
C ARG A 75 -0.94 -0.72 -9.41
N ASP A 76 -0.37 -1.92 -9.32
CA ASP A 76 -0.07 -2.74 -10.50
C ASP A 76 -1.22 -3.71 -10.84
N GLY A 77 -1.39 -4.02 -12.12
CA GLY A 77 -2.29 -5.08 -12.57
C GLY A 77 -3.79 -4.77 -12.50
N VAL A 78 -4.20 -3.50 -12.58
CA VAL A 78 -5.63 -3.12 -12.63
C VAL A 78 -6.10 -3.11 -14.08
N GLY A 79 -7.01 -4.01 -14.44
CA GLY A 79 -7.74 -3.95 -15.72
C GLY A 79 -8.83 -2.87 -15.69
N GLU A 80 -9.30 -2.41 -16.85
CA GLU A 80 -10.37 -1.38 -16.93
C GLU A 80 -11.63 -1.77 -16.12
N GLY A 81 -11.98 -3.05 -16.06
CA GLY A 81 -13.14 -3.55 -15.31
C GLY A 81 -13.00 -3.43 -13.78
N GLN A 82 -11.78 -3.31 -13.26
CA GLN A 82 -11.49 -3.24 -11.81
C GLN A 82 -11.15 -1.81 -11.35
N PHE A 83 -11.05 -0.86 -12.27
CA PHE A 83 -10.66 0.52 -11.96
C PHE A 83 -11.63 1.21 -10.99
N LEU A 84 -12.94 1.03 -11.21
CA LEU A 84 -13.97 1.60 -10.34
C LEU A 84 -13.92 1.00 -8.93
N GLU A 85 -13.62 -0.29 -8.81
CA GLU A 85 -13.50 -0.95 -7.51
C GLU A 85 -12.29 -0.43 -6.73
N VAL A 86 -11.14 -0.26 -7.39
CA VAL A 86 -9.96 0.34 -6.76
C VAL A 86 -10.26 1.76 -6.26
N LEU A 87 -10.93 2.58 -7.07
CA LEU A 87 -11.31 3.95 -6.69
C LEU A 87 -12.32 4.00 -5.54
N GLN A 88 -13.29 3.09 -5.52
CA GLN A 88 -14.37 3.11 -4.52
C GLN A 88 -13.98 2.42 -3.21
N TYR A 89 -13.06 1.45 -3.25
CA TYR A 89 -12.70 0.66 -2.08
C TYR A 89 -11.26 0.87 -1.59
N GLU A 90 -10.24 0.87 -2.45
CA GLU A 90 -8.84 0.99 -2.00
C GLU A 90 -8.46 2.44 -1.64
N VAL A 91 -8.87 3.41 -2.46
CA VAL A 91 -8.52 4.83 -2.23
C VAL A 91 -9.08 5.37 -0.91
N PRO A 92 -10.36 5.16 -0.54
CA PRO A 92 -10.87 5.61 0.74
C PRO A 92 -10.16 4.98 1.94
N GLN A 93 -9.77 3.71 1.84
CA GLN A 93 -9.00 3.02 2.90
C GLN A 93 -7.63 3.67 3.12
N ILE A 94 -6.90 3.97 2.04
CA ILE A 94 -5.62 4.67 2.14
C ILE A 94 -5.81 6.06 2.74
N LEU A 95 -6.83 6.79 2.29
CA LEU A 95 -7.12 8.14 2.79
C LEU A 95 -7.52 8.15 4.26
N ASP A 96 -8.24 7.13 4.75
CA ASP A 96 -8.57 7.01 6.18
C ASP A 96 -7.30 6.89 7.02
N VAL A 97 -6.36 6.03 6.60
CA VAL A 97 -5.08 5.83 7.29
C VAL A 97 -4.23 7.10 7.30
N VAL A 98 -4.15 7.82 6.18
CA VAL A 98 -3.34 9.04 6.08
C VAL A 98 -3.93 10.22 6.87
N ARG A 99 -5.25 10.20 7.14
CA ARG A 99 -5.94 11.25 7.90
C ARG A 99 -5.91 11.05 9.42
N ARG A 100 -5.54 9.86 9.90
CA ARG A 100 -5.39 9.56 11.33
C ARG A 100 -4.12 10.18 11.91
#